data_AF-A0A5C7RKF5-F1
#
_entry.id   AF-A0A5C7RKF5-F1
#
_cell.length_a   1.000
_cell.length_b   1.000
_cell.length_c   1.000
_cell.angle_alpha   90.00
_cell.angle_beta   90.00
_cell.angle_gamma   90.00
#
_symmetry.space_group_name_H-M   'P 1'
#
loop_
_entity.id
_entity.type
_entity.pdbx_description
1 polymer ?
#
loop_
_entity_poly.entity_id
_entity_poly.type
_entity_poly.pdbx_seq_one_letter_code
_entity_poly.pdbx_strand_id
1 'polypeptide(L)'
;MPNHVSHQITIAGYTAEQIKERYSSADRFFDFNKLIPTPPYVYQGCLGTQDTKDFPNWLDWNTTNWGTKWNCYESKISDSEGGVVIEFDTAWSIPYPIIVVLANQLKSKQMIHDYFDEGHNFWGREVWNGDTRQSKNKAENLKRELCIKLKGYDPDNQDDD
;
A
#
# COMPACT_ATOMS: atom_id res chain seq x y z
N MET A 1 3.30 17.92 -7.40
CA MET A 1 3.16 16.46 -7.62
C MET A 1 2.80 15.83 -6.29
N PRO A 2 2.03 14.73 -6.26
CA PRO A 2 1.85 13.97 -5.03
C PRO A 2 3.20 13.45 -4.55
N ASN A 3 3.34 13.28 -3.24
CA ASN A 3 4.49 12.62 -2.67
C ASN A 3 4.25 11.09 -2.69
N HIS A 4 5.20 10.30 -3.18
CA HIS A 4 5.06 8.87 -3.43
C HIS A 4 5.58 8.01 -2.27
N VAL A 5 4.70 7.20 -1.69
CA VAL A 5 5.06 6.16 -0.72
C VAL A 5 5.14 4.83 -1.45
N SER A 6 6.29 4.17 -1.41
CA SER A 6 6.48 2.87 -2.03
C SER A 6 6.27 1.76 -1.02
N HIS A 7 5.62 0.69 -1.47
CA HIS A 7 5.22 -0.44 -0.66
C HIS A 7 5.66 -1.75 -1.29
N GLN A 8 6.10 -2.68 -0.45
CA GLN A 8 6.23 -4.08 -0.81
C GLN A 8 5.57 -4.95 0.25
N ILE A 9 4.66 -5.82 -0.18
CA ILE A 9 4.04 -6.84 0.66
C ILE A 9 4.54 -8.21 0.21
N THR A 10 5.15 -8.96 1.12
CA THR A 10 5.57 -10.35 0.90
C THR A 10 4.65 -11.27 1.69
N ILE A 11 4.07 -12.27 1.02
CA ILE A 11 3.11 -13.21 1.61
C ILE A 11 3.60 -14.64 1.38
N ALA A 12 3.70 -15.42 2.45
CA ALA A 12 4.15 -16.81 2.35
C ALA A 12 3.04 -17.75 1.83
N GLY A 13 3.43 -18.76 1.05
CA GLY A 13 2.56 -19.90 0.71
C GLY A 13 1.37 -19.59 -0.20
N TYR A 14 1.45 -18.52 -0.98
CA TYR A 14 0.53 -18.19 -2.08
C TYR A 14 1.32 -18.04 -3.38
N THR A 15 0.67 -18.29 -4.51
CA THR A 15 1.20 -17.96 -5.84
C THR A 15 0.71 -16.59 -6.29
N ALA A 16 1.42 -15.98 -7.24
CA ALA A 16 1.00 -14.73 -7.88
C ALA A 16 -0.39 -14.85 -8.52
N GLU A 17 -0.71 -16.00 -9.12
CA GLU A 17 -2.01 -16.26 -9.74
C GLU A 17 -3.16 -16.21 -8.72
N GLN A 18 -3.00 -16.87 -7.57
CA GLN A 18 -4.00 -16.86 -6.49
C GLN A 18 -4.25 -15.46 -5.92
N ILE A 19 -3.19 -14.63 -5.83
CA ILE A 19 -3.33 -13.23 -5.39
C ILE A 19 -4.01 -12.39 -6.47
N LYS A 20 -3.61 -12.55 -7.74
CA LYS A 20 -4.21 -11.80 -8.86
C LYS A 20 -5.70 -12.08 -9.01
N GLU A 21 -6.10 -13.34 -8.92
CA GLU A 21 -7.52 -13.74 -9.00
C GLU A 21 -8.39 -13.00 -7.97
N ARG A 22 -7.84 -12.75 -6.77
CA ARG A 22 -8.57 -12.14 -5.66
C ARG A 22 -8.53 -10.61 -5.67
N TYR A 23 -7.38 -10.03 -6.03
CA TYR A 23 -7.09 -8.62 -5.75
C TYR A 23 -6.76 -7.78 -6.98
N SER A 24 -6.76 -8.35 -8.18
CA SER A 24 -6.62 -7.61 -9.44
C SER A 24 -7.97 -7.24 -10.05
N SER A 25 -8.00 -6.13 -10.79
CA SER A 25 -9.07 -5.76 -11.73
C SER A 25 -8.59 -5.91 -13.17
N ALA A 26 -9.43 -5.57 -14.15
CA ALA A 26 -9.04 -5.60 -15.56
C ALA A 26 -7.91 -4.62 -15.90
N ASP A 27 -7.79 -3.52 -15.14
CA ASP A 27 -6.86 -2.42 -15.38
C ASP A 27 -5.74 -2.30 -14.33
N ARG A 28 -5.79 -3.08 -13.23
CA ARG A 28 -4.84 -2.96 -12.11
C ARG A 28 -4.46 -4.32 -11.55
N PHE A 29 -3.15 -4.50 -11.29
CA PHE A 29 -2.66 -5.71 -10.66
C PHE A 29 -3.02 -5.76 -9.17
N PHE A 30 -3.04 -4.63 -8.47
CA PHE A 30 -3.57 -4.54 -7.11
C PHE A 30 -4.62 -3.44 -7.06
N ASP A 31 -5.85 -3.79 -6.66
CA ASP A 31 -6.99 -2.87 -6.67
C ASP A 31 -7.63 -2.82 -5.27
N PHE A 32 -7.56 -1.64 -4.64
CA PHE A 32 -8.16 -1.41 -3.33
C PHE A 32 -9.67 -1.66 -3.31
N ASN A 33 -10.39 -1.49 -4.43
CA ASN A 33 -11.81 -1.80 -4.52
C ASN A 33 -12.13 -3.29 -4.35
N LYS A 34 -11.17 -4.18 -4.64
CA LYS A 34 -11.34 -5.63 -4.40
C LYS A 34 -11.31 -5.98 -2.91
N LEU A 35 -10.69 -5.14 -2.10
CA LEU A 35 -10.57 -5.32 -0.65
C LEU A 35 -11.62 -4.53 0.11
N ILE A 36 -11.77 -3.25 -0.20
CA ILE A 36 -12.74 -2.33 0.38
C ILE A 36 -13.45 -1.59 -0.77
N PRO A 37 -14.59 -2.10 -1.26
CA PRO A 37 -15.27 -1.52 -2.41
C PRO A 37 -15.92 -0.18 -2.06
N THR A 38 -15.75 0.80 -2.94
CA THR A 38 -16.46 2.07 -2.83
C THR A 38 -17.97 1.86 -3.06
N PRO A 39 -18.84 2.27 -2.12
CA PRO A 39 -20.28 2.17 -2.30
C PRO A 39 -20.80 3.00 -3.48
N PRO A 40 -21.89 2.57 -4.15
CA PRO A 40 -22.41 3.24 -5.34
C PRO A 40 -22.97 4.65 -5.07
N TYR A 41 -23.23 5.01 -3.82
CA TYR A 41 -23.71 6.34 -3.44
C TYR A 41 -22.58 7.38 -3.31
N VAL A 42 -21.32 6.97 -3.39
CA VAL A 42 -20.17 7.88 -3.29
C VAL A 42 -19.91 8.50 -4.66
N TYR A 43 -20.07 9.82 -4.76
CA TYR A 43 -19.89 10.53 -6.01
C TYR A 43 -18.41 10.57 -6.44
N GLN A 44 -18.13 10.16 -7.68
CA GLN A 44 -16.78 10.03 -8.23
C GLN A 44 -16.30 11.25 -9.03
N GLY A 45 -17.17 12.23 -9.26
CA GLY A 45 -16.83 13.44 -10.02
C GLY A 45 -16.23 14.55 -9.16
N CYS A 46 -15.91 15.67 -9.81
CA CYS A 46 -15.53 16.90 -9.13
C CYS A 46 -16.77 17.55 -8.52
N LEU A 47 -16.69 17.92 -7.24
CA LEU A 47 -17.72 18.69 -6.55
C LEU A 47 -17.23 20.11 -6.30
N GLY A 48 -18.16 21.07 -6.32
CA GLY A 48 -17.90 22.41 -5.81
C GLY A 48 -17.78 22.39 -4.28
N THR A 49 -17.17 23.41 -3.70
CA THR A 49 -16.90 23.51 -2.25
C THR A 49 -18.14 23.39 -1.36
N GLN A 50 -19.32 23.79 -1.87
CA GLN A 50 -20.57 23.65 -1.12
C GLN A 50 -21.02 22.17 -1.12
N ASP A 51 -21.02 21.54 -2.28
CA ASP A 51 -21.46 20.16 -2.47
C ASP A 51 -20.53 19.15 -1.76
N THR A 52 -19.24 19.43 -1.62
CA THR A 52 -18.32 18.52 -0.90
C THR A 52 -18.73 18.30 0.56
N LYS A 53 -19.45 19.25 1.18
CA LYS A 53 -19.95 19.11 2.55
C LYS A 53 -21.27 18.34 2.63
N ASP A 54 -22.08 18.44 1.58
CA ASP A 54 -23.46 17.97 1.58
C ASP A 54 -23.60 16.55 1.02
N PHE A 55 -22.61 16.07 0.24
CA PHE A 55 -22.64 14.75 -0.40
C PHE A 55 -21.44 13.86 -0.05
N PRO A 56 -21.64 12.53 0.13
CA PRO A 56 -20.54 11.58 0.15
C PRO A 56 -19.73 11.65 -1.15
N ASN A 57 -18.46 12.00 -1.04
CA ASN A 57 -17.57 12.19 -2.17
C ASN A 57 -16.37 11.25 -2.11
N TRP A 58 -15.81 10.94 -3.28
CA TRP A 58 -14.71 10.00 -3.40
C TRP A 58 -13.46 10.42 -2.59
N LEU A 59 -13.19 11.71 -2.45
CA LEU A 59 -11.99 12.19 -1.77
C LEU A 59 -12.03 11.88 -0.28
N ASP A 60 -13.12 12.26 0.39
CA ASP A 60 -13.31 12.00 1.81
C ASP A 60 -13.46 10.50 2.07
N TRP A 61 -14.20 9.80 1.20
CA TRP A 61 -14.40 8.37 1.33
C TRP A 61 -13.08 7.60 1.16
N ASN A 62 -12.30 7.84 0.12
CA ASN A 62 -11.03 7.13 -0.10
C ASN A 62 -10.06 7.39 1.05
N THR A 63 -9.92 8.66 1.45
CA THR A 63 -9.00 9.04 2.55
C THR A 63 -9.39 8.35 3.85
N THR A 64 -10.68 8.23 4.14
CA THR A 64 -11.18 7.59 5.36
C THR A 64 -11.10 6.06 5.29
N ASN A 65 -11.44 5.45 4.16
CA ASN A 65 -11.66 4.00 4.05
C ASN A 65 -10.48 3.24 3.48
N TRP A 66 -9.66 3.86 2.64
CA TRP A 66 -8.41 3.28 2.16
C TRP A 66 -7.19 3.84 2.89
N GLY A 67 -7.32 5.02 3.52
CA GLY A 67 -6.21 5.72 4.17
C GLY A 67 -5.40 6.59 3.21
N THR A 68 -5.73 6.59 1.92
CA THR A 68 -5.03 7.30 0.84
C THR A 68 -6.03 8.02 -0.05
N LYS A 69 -5.60 9.11 -0.70
CA LYS A 69 -6.46 9.88 -1.61
C LYS A 69 -6.95 9.05 -2.80
N TRP A 70 -6.05 8.27 -3.38
CA TRP A 70 -6.31 7.42 -4.54
C TRP A 70 -6.02 5.97 -4.21
N ASN A 71 -6.49 5.10 -5.11
CA ASN A 71 -6.04 3.73 -5.19
C ASN A 71 -4.51 3.68 -5.44
N CYS A 72 -3.90 2.51 -5.31
CA CYS A 72 -2.49 2.38 -5.65
C CYS A 72 -2.23 2.51 -7.16
N TYR A 73 -0.97 2.77 -7.49
CA TYR A 73 -0.44 2.85 -8.85
C TYR A 73 0.93 2.18 -8.94
N GLU A 74 1.44 2.00 -10.17
CA GLU A 74 2.68 1.25 -10.46
C GLU A 74 2.71 -0.16 -9.84
N SER A 75 1.53 -0.77 -9.65
CA SER A 75 1.40 -2.03 -8.94
C SER A 75 1.95 -3.21 -9.76
N LYS A 76 2.61 -4.16 -9.10
CA LYS A 76 3.09 -5.42 -9.69
C LYS A 76 2.85 -6.58 -8.73
N ILE A 77 2.59 -7.77 -9.27
CA ILE A 77 2.49 -9.01 -8.49
C ILE A 77 3.32 -10.09 -9.17
N SER A 78 4.28 -10.64 -8.43
CA SER A 78 5.25 -11.63 -8.89
C SER A 78 5.43 -12.75 -7.86
N ASP A 79 5.72 -13.95 -8.34
CA ASP A 79 6.11 -15.07 -7.45
C ASP A 79 7.49 -14.80 -6.84
N SER A 80 7.69 -15.28 -5.62
CA SER A 80 8.97 -15.28 -4.93
C SER A 80 9.25 -16.66 -4.33
N GLU A 81 10.48 -16.90 -3.88
CA GLU A 81 10.80 -18.16 -3.20
C GLU A 81 9.90 -18.35 -1.96
N GLY A 82 9.08 -19.40 -1.97
CA GLY A 82 8.15 -19.73 -0.89
C GLY A 82 6.91 -18.83 -0.75
N GLY A 83 6.62 -17.97 -1.73
CA GLY A 83 5.48 -17.05 -1.64
C GLY A 83 5.30 -16.11 -2.83
N VAL A 84 4.75 -14.94 -2.55
CA VAL A 84 4.40 -13.92 -3.54
C VAL A 84 4.75 -12.54 -3.02
N VAL A 85 5.12 -11.65 -3.93
CA VAL A 85 5.42 -10.25 -3.68
C VAL A 85 4.42 -9.36 -4.42
N ILE A 86 3.88 -8.38 -3.70
CA ILE A 86 3.05 -7.30 -4.22
C ILE A 86 3.81 -5.99 -4.03
N GLU A 87 4.11 -5.30 -5.11
CA GLU A 87 4.74 -3.98 -5.08
C GLU A 87 3.73 -2.95 -5.58
N PHE A 88 3.69 -1.76 -4.96
CA PHE A 88 2.84 -0.66 -5.41
C PHE A 88 3.23 0.65 -4.75
N ASP A 89 2.78 1.75 -5.34
CA ASP A 89 2.90 3.08 -4.75
C ASP A 89 1.54 3.65 -4.35
N THR A 90 1.56 4.53 -3.36
CA THR A 90 0.41 5.34 -2.95
C THR A 90 0.77 6.80 -2.76
N ALA A 91 -0.24 7.65 -2.81
CA ALA A 91 -0.06 9.08 -2.61
C ALA A 91 -0.11 9.43 -1.12
N TRP A 92 0.96 10.09 -0.65
CA TRP A 92 1.17 10.74 0.66
C TRP A 92 1.17 9.86 1.92
N SER A 93 0.61 8.65 1.89
CA SER A 93 0.23 7.96 3.13
C SER A 93 0.18 6.46 2.97
N ILE A 94 0.34 5.72 4.07
CA ILE A 94 0.22 4.27 4.07
C ILE A 94 -1.26 3.87 4.05
N PRO A 95 -1.71 2.97 3.15
CA PRO A 95 -3.11 2.56 3.07
C PRO A 95 -3.46 1.53 4.16
N TYR A 96 -3.32 1.89 5.44
CA TYR A 96 -3.47 0.97 6.57
C TYR A 96 -4.76 0.14 6.57
N PRO A 97 -5.95 0.69 6.28
CA PRO A 97 -7.16 -0.11 6.12
C PRO A 97 -7.01 -1.27 5.13
N ILE A 98 -6.36 -1.04 3.98
CA ILE A 98 -6.11 -2.07 2.97
C ILE A 98 -5.17 -3.14 3.50
N ILE A 99 -4.07 -2.73 4.16
CA ILE A 99 -3.10 -3.66 4.76
C ILE A 99 -3.78 -4.55 5.80
N VAL A 100 -4.66 -3.99 6.63
CA VAL A 100 -5.40 -4.73 7.67
C VAL A 100 -6.37 -5.74 7.05
N VAL A 101 -7.13 -5.35 6.02
CA VAL A 101 -8.04 -6.28 5.34
C VAL A 101 -7.25 -7.43 4.71
N LEU A 102 -6.13 -7.13 4.06
CA LEU A 102 -5.26 -8.16 3.48
C LEU A 102 -4.72 -9.12 4.56
N ALA A 103 -4.20 -8.59 5.67
CA ALA A 103 -3.71 -9.39 6.80
C ALA A 103 -4.81 -10.30 7.37
N ASN A 104 -6.04 -9.80 7.53
CA ASN A 104 -7.16 -10.57 8.03
C ASN A 104 -7.59 -11.68 7.06
N GLN A 105 -7.62 -11.39 5.75
CA GLN A 105 -8.01 -12.37 4.74
C GLN A 105 -6.96 -13.44 4.47
N LEU A 106 -5.68 -13.16 4.78
CA LEU A 106 -4.54 -14.05 4.57
C LEU A 106 -3.92 -14.55 5.89
N LYS A 107 -4.66 -14.40 7.00
CA LYS A 107 -4.23 -14.63 8.39
C LYS A 107 -3.57 -15.99 8.65
N SER A 108 -3.84 -17.00 7.83
CA SER A 108 -3.23 -18.32 7.92
C SER A 108 -1.76 -18.35 7.50
N LYS A 109 -1.24 -17.27 6.92
CA LYS A 109 0.14 -17.13 6.43
C LYS A 109 0.79 -15.90 7.02
N GLN A 110 2.12 -15.92 7.07
CA GLN A 110 2.89 -14.73 7.40
C GLN A 110 2.82 -13.72 6.26
N MET A 111 2.65 -12.45 6.62
CA MET A 111 2.73 -11.32 5.71
C MET A 111 3.73 -10.29 6.27
N ILE A 112 4.62 -9.78 5.41
CA ILE A 112 5.56 -8.71 5.73
C ILE A 112 5.21 -7.52 4.85
N HIS A 113 5.05 -6.34 5.43
CA HIS A 113 4.78 -5.09 4.74
C HIS A 113 5.91 -4.10 5.01
N ASP A 114 6.66 -3.79 3.96
CA ASP A 114 7.70 -2.76 3.94
C ASP A 114 7.16 -1.51 3.24
N TYR A 115 7.50 -0.34 3.77
CA TYR A 115 7.14 0.94 3.17
C TYR A 115 8.23 2.00 3.32
N PHE A 116 8.32 2.89 2.34
CA PHE A 116 9.26 4.02 2.35
C PHE A 116 8.67 5.26 1.66
N ASP A 117 8.67 6.38 2.37
CA ASP A 117 8.28 7.70 1.86
C ASP A 117 9.40 8.34 1.04
N GLU A 118 9.13 8.79 -0.18
CA GLU A 118 10.17 9.43 -1.02
C GLU A 118 10.74 10.73 -0.44
N GLY A 119 9.97 11.43 0.40
CA GLY A 119 10.43 12.60 1.14
C GLY A 119 11.18 12.24 2.43
N HIS A 120 11.44 10.94 2.68
CA HIS A 120 12.10 10.41 3.88
C HIS A 120 11.38 10.78 5.17
N ASN A 121 10.09 11.13 5.11
CA ASN A 121 9.34 11.55 6.29
C ASN A 121 8.99 10.36 7.19
N PHE A 122 8.90 9.15 6.62
CA PHE A 122 8.66 7.90 7.34
C PHE A 122 9.06 6.68 6.51
N TRP A 123 9.40 5.60 7.21
CA TRP A 123 9.68 4.29 6.64
C TRP A 123 9.41 3.23 7.71
N GLY A 124 9.30 1.97 7.31
CA GLY A 124 9.17 0.91 8.29
C GLY A 124 8.89 -0.47 7.69
N ARG A 125 8.96 -1.45 8.59
CA ARG A 125 8.63 -2.85 8.34
C ARG A 125 7.61 -3.33 9.35
N GLU A 126 6.60 -4.04 8.87
CA GLU A 126 5.55 -4.64 9.68
C GLU A 126 5.45 -6.12 9.38
N VAL A 127 5.46 -6.95 10.42
CA VAL A 127 5.30 -8.40 10.31
C VAL A 127 3.97 -8.79 10.93
N TRP A 128 3.13 -9.45 10.15
CA TRP A 128 1.82 -9.93 10.51
C TRP A 128 1.84 -11.45 10.49
N ASN A 129 1.50 -12.08 11.62
CA ASN A 129 1.49 -13.53 11.76
C ASN A 129 0.30 -13.96 12.61
N GLY A 130 -0.74 -14.48 11.96
CA GLY A 130 -2.00 -14.79 12.62
C GLY A 130 -2.61 -13.56 13.29
N ASP A 131 -2.73 -13.60 14.62
CA ASP A 131 -3.28 -12.51 15.44
C ASP A 131 -2.24 -11.50 15.93
N THR A 132 -0.97 -11.64 15.52
CA THR A 132 0.10 -10.78 16.00
C THR A 132 0.59 -9.84 14.91
N ARG A 133 0.88 -8.59 15.32
CA ARG A 133 1.54 -7.57 14.50
C ARG A 133 2.74 -7.03 15.26
N GLN A 134 3.89 -7.02 14.61
CA GLN A 134 5.10 -6.33 15.08
C GLN A 134 5.44 -5.23 14.08
N SER A 135 5.70 -4.02 14.56
CA SER A 135 6.02 -2.87 13.71
C SER A 135 7.34 -2.24 14.14
N LYS A 136 8.19 -1.93 13.16
CA LYS A 136 9.41 -1.13 13.31
C LYS A 136 9.29 0.11 12.44
N ASN A 137 8.57 1.12 12.93
CA ASN A 137 8.42 2.42 12.27
C ASN A 137 9.65 3.31 12.57
N LYS A 138 10.17 4.00 11.55
CA LYS A 138 11.33 4.90 11.64
C LYS A 138 12.54 4.28 12.36
N ALA A 139 12.71 2.97 12.24
CA ALA A 139 13.89 2.31 12.79
C ALA A 139 15.11 2.69 11.93
N GLU A 140 16.10 3.35 12.51
CA GLU A 140 17.28 3.87 11.79
C GLU A 140 18.01 2.77 11.00
N ASN A 141 18.12 1.57 11.60
CA ASN A 141 18.76 0.42 10.96
C ASN A 141 18.02 -0.08 9.70
N LEU A 142 16.77 0.34 9.48
CA LEU A 142 15.97 -0.02 8.29
C LEU A 142 15.97 1.08 7.23
N LYS A 143 16.38 2.32 7.53
CA LYS A 143 16.23 3.45 6.61
C LYS A 143 16.95 3.18 5.28
N ARG A 144 18.26 2.91 5.36
CA ARG A 144 19.10 2.63 4.20
C ARG A 144 18.65 1.39 3.45
N GLU A 145 18.36 0.30 4.18
CA GLU A 145 17.89 -0.96 3.60
C GLU A 145 16.61 -0.76 2.78
N LEU A 146 15.60 -0.12 3.36
CA LEU A 146 14.31 0.08 2.72
C LEU A 146 14.37 1.09 1.58
N CYS A 147 15.22 2.12 1.68
CA CYS A 147 15.43 3.07 0.59
C CYS A 147 16.03 2.37 -0.64
N ILE A 148 17.11 1.62 -0.46
CA ILE A 148 17.74 0.86 -1.55
C ILE A 148 16.73 -0.12 -2.14
N LYS A 149 16.02 -0.86 -1.28
CA LYS A 149 15.05 -1.88 -1.70
C LYS A 149 13.87 -1.29 -2.49
N LEU A 150 13.25 -0.23 -1.99
CA LEU A 150 11.97 0.28 -2.51
C LEU A 150 12.12 1.45 -3.46
N LYS A 151 13.23 2.20 -3.41
CA LYS A 151 13.50 3.36 -4.26
C LYS A 151 14.67 3.16 -5.20
N GLY A 152 15.51 2.15 -4.98
CA GLY A 152 16.61 1.82 -5.88
C GLY A 152 17.86 2.70 -5.74
N TYR A 153 17.93 3.56 -4.71
CA TYR A 153 19.10 4.40 -4.43
C TYR A 153 19.51 4.33 -2.96
N ASP A 154 20.78 4.58 -2.70
CA ASP A 154 21.35 4.65 -1.36
C ASP A 154 21.19 6.07 -0.81
N PRO A 155 20.46 6.28 0.31
CA PRO A 155 20.22 7.59 0.88
C PRO A 155 21.48 8.23 1.49
N ASP A 156 22.51 7.43 1.74
CA ASP A 156 23.78 7.90 2.30
C ASP A 156 24.86 8.12 1.23
N ASN A 157 24.57 7.77 -0.03
CA ASN A 157 25.48 8.03 -1.13
C ASN A 157 25.43 9.53 -1.46
N GLN A 158 26.45 10.25 -1.01
CA GLN A 158 26.74 11.62 -1.41
C GLN A 158 27.31 11.61 -2.83
N ASP A 159 26.49 11.23 -3.82
CA ASP A 159 26.72 11.76 -5.15
C ASP A 159 26.28 13.22 -5.08
N ASP A 160 27.23 14.07 -4.65
CA ASP A 160 27.16 15.52 -4.69
C ASP A 160 26.79 15.96 -6.12
N ASP A 161 25.59 16.52 -6.30
CA ASP A 161 25.33 17.46 -7.40
C ASP A 161 26.06 18.79 -7.15
#